data_AF-A0A914MW07-F1
#
_entry.id   AF-A0A914MW07-F1
#
_cell.length_a   1.000
_cell.length_b   1.000
_cell.length_c   1.000
_cell.angle_alpha   90.00
_cell.angle_beta   90.00
_cell.angle_gamma   90.00
#
_symmetry.space_group_name_H-M   'P 1'
#
loop_
_entity.id
_entity.type
_entity.pdbx_description
1 polymer ?
#
loop_
_entity_poly.entity_id
_entity_poly.type
_entity_poly.pdbx_seq_one_letter_code
_entity_poly.pdbx_strand_id
1 'polypeptide(L)'
;MSNEFDENIPSTSSAAFLQNNDVIENNVLESDEGEGSEEYLTPADVLKELTQAFLNESASPKLLPEKLDLVDKMLLQKNLIERIMERNPNKKSLACSLHKMELCRIEYLINSYLRLRLQKIEQNPAQSLQDHSERLKNALAKYKAGNVDFSLQAELLDVRELKFAQKLLQTNSTLF
;
A
#
# COMPACT_ATOMS: atom_id res chain seq x y z
N MET A 1 7.02 14.21 -63.70
CA MET A 1 5.95 13.70 -62.83
C MET A 1 6.36 14.03 -61.42
N SER A 2 5.84 15.14 -60.90
CA SER A 2 6.18 15.68 -59.59
C SER A 2 5.12 15.19 -58.62
N ASN A 3 5.54 14.56 -57.51
CA ASN A 3 4.64 14.09 -56.46
C ASN A 3 4.02 15.30 -55.74
N GLU A 4 2.71 15.49 -55.91
CA GLU A 4 1.88 16.27 -54.97
C GLU A 4 1.73 15.45 -53.69
N PHE A 5 2.51 15.80 -52.67
CA PHE A 5 2.18 15.47 -51.29
C PHE A 5 1.66 16.74 -50.64
N ASP A 6 0.38 16.71 -50.28
CA ASP A 6 -0.35 17.76 -49.57
C ASP A 6 0.39 18.15 -48.27
N GLU A 7 0.99 19.35 -48.26
CA GLU A 7 1.45 20.01 -47.04
C GLU A 7 0.25 20.68 -46.34
N ASN A 8 -0.55 19.89 -45.62
CA ASN A 8 -1.37 20.47 -44.56
C ASN A 8 -1.70 19.49 -43.44
N ILE A 9 -0.66 19.11 -42.69
CA ILE A 9 -0.85 18.51 -41.36
C ILE A 9 -0.81 19.68 -40.36
N PRO A 10 -1.87 19.93 -39.58
CA PRO A 10 -1.81 20.92 -38.52
C PRO A 10 -0.73 20.46 -37.53
N SER A 11 0.34 21.25 -37.43
CA SER A 11 1.39 21.08 -36.42
C SER A 11 0.78 21.41 -35.05
N THR A 12 0.00 20.46 -34.52
CA THR A 12 -0.47 20.50 -33.15
C THR A 12 0.76 20.21 -32.31
N SER A 13 1.47 21.27 -31.94
CA SER A 13 2.74 21.13 -31.23
C SER A 13 2.51 20.27 -30.00
N SER A 14 3.38 19.28 -29.79
CA SER A 14 3.39 18.42 -28.61
C SER A 14 3.39 19.20 -27.29
N ALA A 15 3.72 20.50 -27.32
CA ALA A 15 3.67 21.39 -26.16
C ALA A 15 2.24 21.67 -25.68
N ALA A 16 1.24 21.72 -26.58
CA ALA A 16 -0.15 21.99 -26.20
C ALA A 16 -0.81 20.81 -25.46
N PHE A 17 -0.29 19.59 -25.63
CA PHE A 17 -0.79 18.40 -24.95
C PHE A 17 -0.25 18.28 -23.51
N LEU A 18 0.94 18.82 -23.24
CA LEU A 18 1.56 18.78 -21.92
C LEU A 18 0.95 19.81 -20.97
N GLN A 19 0.53 20.97 -21.50
CA GLN A 19 0.01 22.08 -20.69
C GLN A 19 -1.34 21.81 -20.01
N ASN A 20 -2.08 20.77 -20.45
CA ASN A 20 -3.37 20.41 -19.85
C ASN A 20 -3.25 19.46 -18.66
N ASN A 21 -2.08 18.85 -18.42
CA ASN A 21 -1.86 18.00 -17.25
C ASN A 21 -1.44 18.81 -16.02
N ASP A 22 -0.77 19.94 -16.20
CA ASP A 22 -0.26 20.78 -15.10
C ASP A 22 -1.38 21.45 -14.29
N VAL A 23 -2.61 21.53 -14.82
CA VAL A 23 -3.75 22.17 -14.13
C VAL A 23 -4.46 21.20 -13.16
N ILE A 24 -4.33 19.87 -13.35
CA ILE A 24 -5.02 18.89 -12.50
C ILE A 24 -4.15 18.39 -11.34
N GLU A 25 -2.81 18.42 -11.47
CA GLU A 25 -1.91 18.05 -10.37
C GLU A 25 -1.80 19.13 -9.28
N ASN A 26 -2.06 20.40 -9.59
CA ASN A 26 -1.73 21.52 -8.71
C ASN A 26 -2.77 21.88 -7.63
N ASN A 27 -3.75 21.01 -7.33
CA ASN A 27 -4.82 21.37 -6.38
C ASN A 27 -5.06 20.37 -5.23
N VAL A 28 -4.07 19.55 -4.84
CA VAL A 28 -4.19 18.64 -3.68
C VAL A 28 -2.93 18.62 -2.81
N LEU A 29 -2.30 19.78 -2.56
CA LEU A 29 -1.33 19.92 -1.47
C LEU A 29 -1.41 21.35 -0.92
N GLU A 30 -2.47 21.65 -0.17
CA GLU A 30 -2.40 22.76 0.79
C GLU A 30 -1.49 22.29 1.94
N SER A 31 -0.30 22.90 2.00
CA SER A 31 0.71 22.68 3.03
C SER A 31 0.20 23.18 4.38
N ASP A 32 -0.09 22.25 5.30
CA ASP A 32 -0.16 22.56 6.73
C ASP A 32 1.23 22.28 7.34
N GLU A 33 1.99 23.35 7.59
CA GLU A 33 3.29 23.25 8.26
C GLU A 33 3.09 22.97 9.76
N GLY A 34 3.05 21.68 10.11
CA GLY A 34 3.15 21.20 11.49
C GLY A 34 4.58 20.74 11.79
N GLU A 35 5.27 21.50 12.64
CA GLU A 35 6.64 21.23 13.11
C GLU A 35 6.66 19.95 13.99
N GLY A 36 6.95 18.82 13.37
CA GLY A 36 7.28 17.54 13.98
C GLY A 36 8.03 16.72 12.95
N SER A 37 9.16 16.12 13.30
CA SER A 37 10.00 15.35 12.37
C SER A 37 9.36 14.00 11.98
N GLU A 38 8.12 14.01 11.51
CA GLU A 38 7.57 12.96 10.66
C GLU A 38 8.17 13.16 9.27
N GLU A 39 9.06 12.27 8.87
CA GLU A 39 9.51 12.22 7.47
C GLU A 39 8.27 12.01 6.59
N TYR A 40 7.87 13.04 5.85
CA TYR A 40 6.74 12.97 4.93
C TYR A 40 7.05 11.92 3.85
N LEU A 41 6.43 10.74 3.96
CA LEU A 41 6.56 9.70 2.95
C LEU A 41 5.72 10.04 1.72
N THR A 42 6.34 10.00 0.53
CA THR A 42 5.58 10.13 -0.71
C THR A 42 4.85 8.81 -1.03
N PRO A 43 3.80 8.83 -1.89
CA PRO A 43 3.14 7.59 -2.33
C PRO A 43 4.10 6.57 -2.97
N ALA A 44 5.15 7.05 -3.65
CA ALA A 44 6.17 6.19 -4.24
C ALA A 44 7.03 5.48 -3.16
N ASP A 45 7.34 6.18 -2.07
CA ASP A 45 8.08 5.62 -0.95
C ASP A 45 7.25 4.57 -0.22
N VAL A 46 5.98 4.87 0.08
CA VAL A 46 5.05 3.91 0.70
C VAL A 46 4.92 2.65 -0.17
N LEU A 47 4.82 2.81 -1.50
CA LEU A 47 4.74 1.67 -2.41
C LEU A 47 6.03 0.82 -2.37
N LYS A 48 7.19 1.47 -2.34
CA LYS A 48 8.49 0.79 -2.24
C LYS A 48 8.60 0.04 -0.93
N GLU A 49 8.21 0.64 0.19
CA GLU A 49 8.23 -0.01 1.50
C GLU A 49 7.26 -1.19 1.58
N LEU A 50 6.03 -1.05 1.05
CA LEU A 50 5.07 -2.15 1.01
C LEU A 50 5.59 -3.31 0.13
N THR A 51 6.26 -2.99 -0.97
CA THR A 51 6.89 -4.00 -1.83
C THR A 51 7.98 -4.75 -1.07
N GLN A 52 8.82 -4.04 -0.31
CA GLN A 52 9.83 -4.68 0.53
C GLN A 52 9.21 -5.52 1.65
N ALA A 53 8.16 -5.02 2.31
CA ALA A 53 7.42 -5.77 3.31
C ALA A 53 6.85 -7.08 2.73
N PHE A 54 6.30 -7.03 1.52
CA PHE A 54 5.82 -8.23 0.81
C PHE A 54 6.95 -9.21 0.50
N LEU A 55 8.07 -8.76 -0.05
CA LEU A 55 9.21 -9.62 -0.35
C LEU A 55 9.77 -10.27 0.93
N ASN A 56 9.93 -9.49 2.00
CA ASN A 56 10.39 -9.99 3.29
C ASN A 56 9.43 -11.02 3.87
N GLU A 57 8.11 -10.76 3.80
CA GLU A 57 7.11 -11.73 4.22
C GLU A 57 7.21 -13.00 3.36
N SER A 58 7.41 -12.90 2.04
CA SER A 58 7.53 -14.09 1.16
C SER A 58 8.77 -14.93 1.43
N ALA A 59 9.88 -14.30 1.84
CA ALA A 59 11.14 -14.98 2.12
C ALA A 59 11.24 -15.50 3.56
N SER A 60 10.43 -14.99 4.49
CA SER A 60 10.47 -15.41 5.89
C SER A 60 9.62 -16.66 6.14
N PRO A 61 10.15 -17.70 6.82
CA PRO A 61 9.33 -18.85 7.24
C PRO A 61 8.38 -18.49 8.40
N LYS A 62 8.71 -17.45 9.18
CA LYS A 62 7.87 -16.96 10.29
C LYS A 62 7.02 -15.77 9.84
N LEU A 63 5.88 -15.57 10.50
CA LEU A 63 5.03 -14.39 10.28
C LEU A 63 5.76 -13.15 10.79
N LEU A 64 5.97 -12.14 9.94
CA LEU A 64 6.67 -10.92 10.34
C LEU A 64 5.73 -9.92 11.05
N PRO A 65 6.29 -8.91 11.74
CA PRO A 65 5.56 -7.70 12.13
C PRO A 65 4.65 -7.18 11.03
N GLU A 66 3.44 -6.77 11.39
CA GLU A 66 2.50 -6.28 10.39
C GLU A 66 2.91 -4.91 9.85
N LYS A 67 2.56 -4.64 8.60
CA LYS A 67 2.76 -3.34 7.97
C LYS A 67 1.45 -2.82 7.36
N LEU A 68 0.37 -2.96 8.13
CA LEU A 68 -0.98 -2.57 7.67
C LEU A 68 -1.14 -1.07 7.46
N ASP A 69 -0.39 -0.23 8.17
CA ASP A 69 -0.36 1.23 7.89
C ASP A 69 0.05 1.53 6.44
N LEU A 70 1.05 0.82 5.90
CA LEU A 70 1.44 0.95 4.49
C LEU A 70 0.32 0.48 3.55
N VAL A 71 -0.44 -0.54 3.94
CA VAL A 71 -1.60 -1.03 3.19
C VAL A 71 -2.71 0.04 3.19
N ASP A 72 -3.01 0.63 4.33
CA ASP A 72 -4.04 1.67 4.46
C ASP A 72 -3.68 2.91 3.63
N LYS A 73 -2.43 3.36 3.70
CA LYS A 73 -1.89 4.45 2.86
C LYS A 73 -2.01 4.12 1.36
N MET A 74 -1.71 2.88 0.96
CA MET A 74 -1.87 2.45 -0.44
C MET A 74 -3.32 2.31 -0.89
N LEU A 75 -4.25 1.93 0.00
CA LEU A 75 -5.69 1.93 -0.28
C LEU A 75 -6.22 3.34 -0.49
N LEU A 76 -5.77 4.31 0.33
CA LEU A 76 -6.08 5.72 0.13
C LEU A 76 -5.60 6.21 -1.25
N GLN A 77 -4.38 5.86 -1.62
CA GLN A 77 -3.81 6.20 -2.94
C GLN A 77 -4.59 5.57 -4.09
N LYS A 78 -4.98 4.29 -3.98
CA LYS A 78 -5.85 3.61 -4.95
C LYS A 78 -7.16 4.37 -5.14
N ASN A 79 -7.85 4.70 -4.05
CA ASN A 79 -9.13 5.43 -4.08
C ASN A 79 -9.00 6.85 -4.65
N LEU A 80 -7.84 7.48 -4.50
CA LEU A 80 -7.54 8.77 -5.12
C LEU A 80 -7.46 8.62 -6.65
N ILE A 81 -6.69 7.64 -7.14
CA ILE A 81 -6.52 7.38 -8.57
C ILE A 81 -7.87 7.02 -9.22
N GLU A 82 -8.71 6.22 -8.55
CA GLU A 82 -10.06 5.90 -9.01
C GLU A 82 -10.93 7.16 -9.19
N ARG A 83 -10.93 8.06 -8.20
CA ARG A 83 -11.68 9.32 -8.27
C ARG A 83 -11.16 10.26 -9.35
N ILE A 84 -9.84 10.33 -9.57
CA ILE A 84 -9.25 11.10 -10.67
C ILE A 84 -9.73 10.53 -12.02
N MET A 85 -9.68 9.21 -12.16
CA MET A 85 -10.14 8.54 -13.36
C MET A 85 -11.63 8.73 -13.62
N GLU A 86 -12.47 8.70 -12.60
CA GLU A 86 -13.92 8.94 -12.70
C GLU A 86 -14.25 10.34 -13.20
N ARG A 87 -13.49 11.35 -12.74
CA ARG A 87 -13.68 12.75 -13.15
C ARG A 87 -13.11 13.06 -14.53
N ASN A 88 -12.16 12.28 -15.03
CA ASN A 88 -11.56 12.53 -16.33
C ASN A 88 -12.58 12.32 -17.48
N PRO A 89 -12.89 13.33 -18.31
CA PRO A 89 -13.86 13.19 -19.39
C PRO A 89 -13.36 12.29 -20.53
N ASN A 90 -12.04 12.21 -20.75
CA ASN A 90 -11.44 11.42 -21.80
C ASN A 90 -10.97 10.04 -21.31
N LYS A 91 -11.92 9.11 -21.19
CA LYS A 91 -11.66 7.73 -20.73
C LYS A 91 -10.76 6.89 -21.64
N LYS A 92 -10.54 7.34 -22.89
CA LYS A 92 -9.68 6.66 -23.88
C LYS A 92 -8.27 7.25 -23.92
N SER A 93 -7.97 8.24 -23.08
CA SER A 93 -6.64 8.83 -23.00
C SER A 93 -5.60 7.80 -22.51
N LEU A 94 -4.35 7.97 -22.96
CA LEU A 94 -3.22 7.17 -22.48
C LEU A 94 -3.07 7.28 -20.95
N ALA A 95 -3.26 8.48 -20.38
CA ALA A 95 -3.25 8.71 -18.94
C ALA A 95 -4.26 7.81 -18.21
N CYS A 96 -5.51 7.72 -18.69
CA CYS A 96 -6.49 6.80 -18.10
C CYS A 96 -6.05 5.33 -18.20
N SER A 97 -5.39 4.92 -19.28
CA SER A 97 -4.86 3.55 -19.41
C SER A 97 -3.72 3.27 -18.43
N LEU A 98 -2.83 4.24 -18.20
CA LEU A 98 -1.74 4.14 -17.22
C LEU A 98 -2.28 4.07 -15.79
N HIS A 99 -3.28 4.89 -15.45
CA HIS A 99 -3.93 4.81 -14.13
C HIS A 99 -4.60 3.45 -13.90
N LYS A 100 -5.23 2.84 -14.92
CA LYS A 100 -5.77 1.47 -14.81
C LYS A 100 -4.69 0.45 -14.50
N MET A 101 -3.56 0.51 -15.22
CA MET A 101 -2.42 -0.38 -14.95
C MET A 101 -1.92 -0.22 -13.52
N GLU A 102 -1.82 1.01 -13.03
CA GLU A 102 -1.34 1.27 -11.67
C GLU A 102 -2.33 0.78 -10.61
N LEU A 103 -3.63 0.95 -10.81
CA LEU A 103 -4.65 0.38 -9.93
C LEU A 103 -4.50 -1.15 -9.83
N CYS A 104 -4.35 -1.84 -10.97
CA CYS A 104 -4.15 -3.28 -10.97
C CYS A 104 -2.86 -3.69 -10.23
N ARG A 105 -1.79 -2.90 -10.36
CA ARG A 105 -0.50 -3.16 -9.70
C ARG A 105 -0.60 -3.01 -8.19
N ILE A 106 -1.24 -1.94 -7.73
CA ILE A 106 -1.48 -1.67 -6.29
C ILE A 106 -2.38 -2.77 -5.70
N GLU A 107 -3.49 -3.11 -6.38
CA GLU A 107 -4.39 -4.17 -5.94
C GLU A 107 -3.68 -5.53 -5.84
N TYR A 108 -2.87 -5.88 -6.84
CA TYR A 108 -2.09 -7.10 -6.80
C TYR A 108 -1.17 -7.13 -5.58
N LEU A 109 -0.43 -6.04 -5.31
CA LEU A 109 0.51 -6.00 -4.21
C LEU A 109 -0.17 -6.14 -2.85
N ILE A 110 -1.24 -5.35 -2.61
CA ILE A 110 -2.02 -5.40 -1.37
C ILE A 110 -2.58 -6.81 -1.14
N ASN A 111 -3.25 -7.37 -2.16
CA ASN A 111 -3.87 -8.69 -2.05
C ASN A 111 -2.81 -9.79 -1.82
N SER A 112 -1.68 -9.70 -2.51
CA SER A 112 -0.59 -10.69 -2.37
C SER A 112 0.00 -10.66 -0.97
N TYR A 113 0.23 -9.46 -0.42
CA TYR A 113 0.73 -9.29 0.95
C TYR A 113 -0.24 -9.85 2.00
N LEU A 114 -1.51 -9.45 1.95
CA LEU A 114 -2.51 -9.88 2.94
C LEU A 114 -2.80 -11.39 2.85
N ARG A 115 -2.94 -11.94 1.65
CA ARG A 115 -3.18 -13.39 1.47
C ARG A 115 -2.02 -14.21 2.01
N LEU A 116 -0.79 -13.80 1.74
CA LEU A 116 0.39 -14.49 2.22
C LEU A 116 0.44 -14.53 3.75
N ARG A 117 0.13 -13.40 4.41
CA ARG A 117 0.06 -13.35 5.87
C ARG A 117 -1.02 -14.28 6.44
N LEU A 118 -2.24 -14.23 5.89
CA LEU A 118 -3.32 -15.10 6.32
C LEU A 118 -2.97 -16.58 6.14
N GLN A 119 -2.33 -16.94 5.02
CA GLN A 119 -1.88 -18.30 4.75
C GLN A 119 -0.85 -18.78 5.78
N LYS A 120 0.09 -17.93 6.20
CA LYS A 120 1.05 -18.27 7.27
C LYS A 120 0.36 -18.48 8.62
N ILE A 121 -0.62 -17.63 8.95
CA ILE A 121 -1.42 -17.79 10.17
C ILE A 121 -2.21 -19.10 10.12
N GLU A 122 -2.80 -19.43 8.96
CA GLU A 122 -3.57 -20.66 8.75
C GLU A 122 -2.72 -21.92 8.90
N GLN A 123 -1.49 -21.89 8.38
CA GLN A 123 -0.55 -23.02 8.48
C GLN A 123 -0.14 -23.33 9.91
N ASN A 124 0.03 -22.31 10.77
CA ASN A 124 0.40 -22.52 12.16
C ASN A 124 -0.17 -21.41 13.09
N PRO A 125 -1.45 -21.53 13.49
CA PRO A 125 -2.10 -20.52 14.32
C PRO A 125 -1.53 -20.48 15.74
N ALA A 126 -1.11 -21.63 16.28
CA ALA A 126 -0.51 -21.72 17.62
C ALA A 126 0.82 -20.95 17.71
N GLN A 127 1.73 -21.17 16.76
CA GLN A 127 2.99 -20.43 16.71
C GLN A 127 2.77 -18.94 16.48
N SER A 128 1.81 -18.56 15.63
CA SER A 128 1.49 -17.16 15.37
C SER A 128 1.03 -16.42 16.64
N LEU A 129 0.19 -17.07 17.46
CA LEU A 129 -0.26 -16.53 18.75
C LEU A 129 0.87 -16.50 19.79
N GLN A 130 1.73 -17.50 19.80
CA GLN A 130 2.90 -17.52 20.68
C GLN A 130 3.85 -16.36 20.34
N ASP A 131 4.25 -16.23 19.08
CA ASP A 131 5.12 -15.15 18.58
C ASP A 131 4.52 -13.78 18.92
N HIS A 132 3.21 -13.61 18.73
CA HIS A 132 2.50 -12.40 19.13
C HIS A 132 2.68 -12.10 20.63
N SER A 133 2.45 -13.10 21.48
CA SER A 133 2.54 -12.95 22.93
C SER A 133 3.96 -12.61 23.40
N GLU A 134 4.97 -13.17 22.75
CA GLU A 134 6.39 -12.91 23.03
C GLU A 134 6.75 -11.47 22.64
N ARG A 135 6.33 -11.02 21.45
CA ARG A 135 6.50 -9.62 21.02
C ARG A 135 5.83 -8.63 21.96
N LEU A 136 4.60 -8.93 22.40
CA LEU A 136 3.87 -8.10 23.36
C LEU A 136 4.61 -8.00 24.71
N LYS A 137 5.11 -9.12 25.24
CA LYS A 137 5.89 -9.13 26.48
C LYS A 137 7.16 -8.27 26.35
N ASN A 138 7.87 -8.40 25.23
CA ASN A 138 9.07 -7.64 24.96
C ASN A 138 8.78 -6.13 24.82
N ALA A 139 7.71 -5.76 24.12
CA ALA A 139 7.26 -4.39 24.00
C ALA A 139 6.91 -3.77 25.36
N LEU A 140 6.15 -4.48 26.20
CA LEU A 140 5.80 -4.03 27.55
C LEU A 140 7.02 -3.90 28.47
N ALA A 141 8.02 -4.79 28.33
CA ALA A 141 9.27 -4.70 29.09
C ALA A 141 10.07 -3.44 28.71
N LYS A 142 10.17 -3.13 27.40
CA LYS A 142 10.82 -1.89 26.91
C LYS A 142 10.11 -0.64 27.46
N TYR A 143 8.79 -0.61 27.43
CA TYR A 143 7.99 0.49 27.99
C TYR A 143 8.26 0.70 29.49
N LYS A 144 8.25 -0.38 30.29
CA LYS A 144 8.53 -0.31 31.73
C LYS A 144 9.96 0.14 32.06
N ALA A 145 10.91 -0.06 31.15
CA ALA A 145 12.30 0.37 31.30
C ALA A 145 12.50 1.88 31.01
N GLY A 146 11.44 2.64 30.72
CA GLY A 146 11.52 4.08 30.47
C GLY A 146 11.95 4.45 29.04
N ASN A 147 12.03 3.47 28.12
CA ASN A 147 12.19 3.75 26.70
C ASN A 147 10.83 4.15 26.11
N VAL A 148 10.55 5.45 26.12
CA VAL A 148 9.31 6.07 25.62
C VAL A 148 9.41 6.35 24.12
N ASP A 149 9.99 5.43 23.35
CA ASP A 149 9.87 5.53 21.90
C ASP A 149 8.44 5.09 21.53
N PHE A 150 7.58 6.09 21.32
CA PHE A 150 6.18 5.92 20.93
C PHE A 150 6.03 5.30 19.53
N SER A 151 7.13 5.04 18.82
CA SER A 151 7.19 4.19 17.62
C SER A 151 6.95 2.70 17.93
N LEU A 152 6.00 2.38 18.81
CA LEU A 152 5.34 1.07 18.94
C LEU A 152 4.47 0.75 17.70
N GLN A 153 4.77 1.35 16.56
CA GLN A 153 4.13 1.10 15.28
C GLN A 153 4.52 -0.31 14.80
N ALA A 154 3.61 -1.25 15.09
CA ALA A 154 3.32 -2.43 14.26
C ALA A 154 4.19 -3.69 14.42
N GLU A 155 4.61 -4.05 15.64
CA GLU A 155 5.21 -5.39 15.88
C GLU A 155 4.19 -6.50 16.19
N LEU A 156 2.95 -6.13 16.47
CA LEU A 156 1.90 -7.06 16.84
C LEU A 156 1.12 -7.55 15.62
N LEU A 157 0.28 -8.56 15.85
CA LEU A 157 -0.73 -8.96 14.87
C LEU A 157 -1.92 -8.04 15.08
N ASP A 158 -2.57 -7.66 13.98
CA ASP A 158 -3.80 -6.91 14.01
C ASP A 158 -4.89 -7.69 14.75
N VAL A 159 -5.85 -6.96 15.31
CA VAL A 159 -6.99 -7.53 16.03
C VAL A 159 -7.73 -8.55 15.16
N ARG A 160 -7.83 -8.34 13.85
CA ARG A 160 -8.49 -9.27 12.93
C ARG A 160 -7.65 -10.54 12.73
N GLU A 161 -6.33 -10.41 12.59
CA GLU A 161 -5.40 -11.54 12.47
C GLU A 161 -5.40 -12.39 13.74
N LEU A 162 -5.41 -11.75 14.92
CA LEU A 162 -5.55 -12.43 16.22
C LEU A 162 -6.84 -13.22 16.32
N LYS A 163 -7.98 -12.59 16.01
CA LYS A 163 -9.28 -13.25 16.06
C LYS A 163 -9.35 -14.41 15.07
N PHE A 164 -8.75 -14.25 13.88
CA PHE A 164 -8.64 -15.30 12.88
C PHE A 164 -7.84 -16.50 13.41
N ALA A 165 -6.64 -16.26 13.96
CA ALA A 165 -5.80 -17.31 14.54
C ALA A 165 -6.47 -18.04 15.71
N GLN A 166 -7.12 -17.31 16.63
CA GLN A 166 -7.85 -17.88 17.76
C GLN A 166 -9.01 -18.75 17.29
N LYS A 167 -9.77 -18.28 16.30
CA LYS A 167 -10.88 -19.04 15.73
C LYS A 167 -10.38 -20.35 15.11
N LEU A 168 -9.30 -20.32 14.34
CA LEU A 168 -8.70 -21.52 13.74
C LEU A 168 -8.26 -22.53 14.80
N LEU A 169 -7.65 -22.06 15.89
CA LEU A 169 -7.22 -22.94 16.97
C LEU A 169 -8.43 -23.62 17.64
N GLN A 170 -9.49 -22.86 17.93
CA GLN A 170 -10.73 -23.39 18.50
C GLN A 170 -11.38 -24.43 17.58
N THR A 171 -11.49 -24.15 16.27
CA THR A 171 -12.09 -25.10 15.32
C THR A 171 -11.27 -26.38 15.20
N ASN A 172 -9.94 -26.27 15.18
CA ASN A 172 -9.06 -27.42 15.12
C ASN A 172 -9.14 -28.26 16.40
N SER A 173 -9.32 -27.64 17.56
CA SER A 173 -9.53 -28.35 18.83
C SER A 173 -10.90 -29.04 18.94
N THR A 174 -11.92 -28.58 18.22
CA THR A 174 -13.26 -29.21 18.23
C THR A 174 -13.41 -30.38 17.24
N LEU A 175 -12.46 -30.55 16.32
CA LEU A 175 -12.46 -31.61 15.31
C LEU A 175 -11.77 -32.90 15.77
N PHE A 176 -11.13 -32.88 16.94
CA PHE A 176 -10.50 -34.04 17.60
C PHE A 176 -11.10 -34.26 18.98
#